data_AF-A0A7D5CXE2-F1
#
_entry.id   AF-A0A7D5CXE2-F1
#
_cell.length_a   1.000
_cell.length_b   1.000
_cell.length_c   1.000
_cell.angle_alpha   90.00
_cell.angle_beta   90.00
_cell.angle_gamma   90.00
#
_symmetry.space_group_name_H-M   'P 1'
#
loop_
_entity.id
_entity.type
_entity.pdbx_description
1 polymer ?
#
loop_
_entity_poly.entity_id
_entity_poly.type
_entity_poly.pdbx_seq_one_letter_code
_entity_poly.pdbx_strand_id
1 'polypeptide(L)' 'MGQTNSIEESLSDRHPDAKQAGQHMVIDKAEWVPGKHPDPNRRHEGQTEYLERYLRCIQCGVEVLDEEHLPDQCEVERR' A
#
# COMPACT_ATOMS: atom_id res chain seq x y z
N MET A 1 -3.22 -27.56 11.46
CA MET A 1 -3.02 -26.96 10.13
C MET A 1 -3.98 -25.79 10.05
N GLY A 2 -3.45 -24.57 10.28
CA GLY A 2 -4.25 -23.39 10.64
C GLY A 2 -4.92 -22.74 9.44
N GLN A 3 -6.21 -22.46 9.59
CA GLN A 3 -7.11 -21.86 8.62
C GLN A 3 -6.61 -20.46 8.20
N THR A 4 -6.15 -20.31 6.96
CA THR A 4 -5.80 -18.99 6.37
C THR A 4 -6.89 -18.44 5.45
N ASN A 5 -7.83 -19.27 4.97
CA ASN A 5 -8.80 -18.87 3.96
C ASN A 5 -9.88 -17.88 4.44
N SER A 6 -10.28 -17.91 5.72
CA SER A 6 -11.42 -17.10 6.18
C SER A 6 -11.12 -15.59 6.29
N ILE A 7 -9.83 -15.21 6.33
CA ILE A 7 -9.40 -13.81 6.47
C ILE A 7 -9.35 -13.13 5.11
N GLU A 8 -8.99 -13.87 4.05
CA GLU A 8 -8.85 -13.32 2.71
C GLU A 8 -10.22 -12.94 2.09
N GLU A 9 -11.23 -13.80 2.28
CA GLU A 9 -12.59 -13.52 1.80
C GLU A 9 -13.21 -12.28 2.49
N SER A 10 -12.92 -12.08 3.78
CA SER A 10 -13.49 -10.96 4.56
C SER A 10 -12.85 -9.60 4.24
N LEU A 11 -11.61 -9.60 3.75
CA LEU A 11 -10.85 -8.37 3.45
C LEU A 11 -11.09 -7.88 2.02
N SER A 12 -11.16 -8.80 1.05
CA SER A 12 -11.53 -8.47 -0.33
C SER A 12 -12.95 -7.91 -0.44
N ASP A 13 -13.89 -8.38 0.38
CA ASP A 13 -15.26 -7.84 0.43
C ASP A 13 -15.33 -6.41 1.00
N ARG A 14 -14.41 -6.06 1.91
CA ARG A 14 -14.30 -4.71 2.49
C ARG A 14 -13.56 -3.71 1.63
N HIS A 15 -12.63 -4.18 0.80
CA HIS A 15 -11.77 -3.35 -0.02
C HIS A 15 -11.83 -3.88 -1.46
N PRO A 16 -12.85 -3.50 -2.26
CA PRO A 16 -12.97 -3.96 -3.65
C PRO A 16 -11.80 -3.52 -4.54
N ASP A 17 -11.08 -2.46 -4.14
CA ASP A 17 -9.85 -1.97 -4.78
C ASP A 17 -8.57 -2.63 -4.24
N ALA A 18 -8.69 -3.62 -3.33
CA ALA A 18 -7.53 -4.37 -2.87
C ALA A 18 -7.01 -5.30 -3.98
N LYS A 19 -5.72 -5.20 -4.25
CA LYS A 19 -4.98 -6.01 -5.21
C LYS A 19 -4.08 -6.99 -4.45
N GLN A 20 -4.01 -8.23 -4.93
CA GLN A 20 -3.04 -9.20 -4.43
C GLN A 20 -1.68 -8.98 -5.10
N ALA A 21 -0.67 -8.66 -4.29
CA ALA A 21 0.73 -8.50 -4.68
C ALA A 21 1.57 -9.55 -3.94
N GLY A 22 1.77 -10.71 -4.58
CA GLY A 22 2.44 -11.85 -3.95
C GLY A 22 1.66 -12.40 -2.75
N GLN A 23 2.29 -12.40 -1.57
CA GLN A 23 1.67 -12.79 -0.29
C GLN A 23 0.95 -11.63 0.42
N HIS A 24 0.98 -10.42 -0.16
CA HIS A 24 0.37 -9.23 0.42
C HIS A 24 -0.93 -8.86 -0.29
N MET A 25 -1.96 -8.54 0.48
CA MET A 25 -3.14 -7.84 -0.03
C MET A 25 -2.95 -6.34 0.15
N VAL A 26 -2.75 -5.60 -0.96
CA VAL A 26 -2.43 -4.17 -0.95
C VAL A 26 -3.57 -3.32 -1.51
N ILE A 27 -3.73 -2.11 -1.00
CA ILE A 27 -4.63 -1.09 -1.54
C ILE A 27 -3.81 0.09 -2.05
N ASP A 28 -4.25 0.73 -3.14
CA ASP A 28 -3.72 2.03 -3.56
C ASP A 28 -4.17 3.08 -2.54
N LYS A 29 -3.20 3.79 -1.97
CA LYS A 29 -3.43 4.94 -1.09
C LYS A 29 -2.76 6.15 -1.71
N ALA A 30 -3.46 7.26 -1.71
CA ALA A 30 -2.96 8.54 -2.18
C ALA A 30 -3.03 9.54 -1.03
N GLU A 31 -1.92 10.22 -0.74
CA GLU A 31 -1.82 11.20 0.33
C GLU A 31 -1.18 12.49 -0.16
N TRP A 32 -1.66 13.62 0.34
CA TRP A 32 -1.08 14.92 0.06
C TRP A 32 0.09 15.16 1.00
N VAL A 33 1.31 15.09 0.44
CA VAL A 33 2.55 15.34 1.18
C VAL A 33 2.93 16.80 1.04
N PRO A 34 3.10 17.54 2.14
CA PRO A 34 3.57 18.92 2.08
C PRO A 34 5.03 18.95 1.64
N GLY A 35 5.33 19.85 0.71
CA GLY A 35 6.65 20.05 0.14
C GLY A 35 6.67 19.91 -1.37
N LYS A 36 7.89 19.86 -1.89
CA LYS A 36 8.16 19.69 -3.31
C LYS A 36 8.32 18.20 -3.60
N HIS A 37 7.77 17.74 -4.71
CA HIS A 37 7.93 16.37 -5.16
C HIS A 37 9.44 16.03 -5.26
N PRO A 38 9.89 14.88 -4.73
CA PRO A 38 11.29 14.49 -4.74
C PRO A 38 11.82 14.27 -6.17
N ASP A 39 10.99 13.69 -7.05
CA ASP A 39 11.29 13.66 -8.49
C ASP A 39 11.20 15.07 -9.10
N PRO A 40 12.28 15.60 -9.68
CA PRO A 40 12.32 16.94 -10.24
C PRO A 40 11.50 17.08 -11.54
N ASN A 41 11.19 16.00 -12.25
CA ASN A 41 10.38 16.04 -13.46
C ASN A 41 8.89 16.19 -13.16
N ARG A 42 8.45 15.74 -11.98
CA ARG A 42 7.08 15.90 -11.45
C ARG A 42 6.89 17.15 -10.61
N ARG A 43 7.95 17.91 -10.40
CA ARG A 43 7.90 19.16 -9.66
C ARG A 43 7.44 20.30 -10.56
N HIS A 44 6.47 21.07 -10.08
CA HIS A 44 6.06 22.32 -10.73
C HIS A 44 6.58 23.53 -9.96
N GLU A 45 6.79 24.64 -10.66
CA GLU A 45 7.19 25.89 -10.03
C GLU A 45 6.07 26.36 -9.07
N GLY A 46 6.44 26.70 -7.84
CA GLY A 46 5.49 27.08 -6.80
C GLY A 46 4.75 25.93 -6.11
N GLN A 47 5.07 24.66 -6.40
CA GLN A 47 4.46 23.52 -5.71
C GLN A 47 4.74 23.55 -4.20
N THR A 48 3.66 23.50 -3.41
CA THR A 48 3.67 23.48 -1.93
C THR A 48 3.34 22.12 -1.35
N GLU A 49 2.70 21.26 -2.13
CA GLU A 49 2.33 19.90 -1.79
C GLU A 49 2.27 19.05 -3.05
N TYR A 50 2.41 17.74 -2.90
CA TYR A 50 2.27 16.79 -4.01
C TYR A 50 1.47 15.57 -3.57
N LEU A 51 0.72 15.00 -4.50
CA LEU A 51 -0.02 13.77 -4.27
C LEU A 51 0.94 12.59 -4.42
N GLU A 52 1.29 11.95 -3.30
CA GLU A 52 2.09 10.74 -3.26
C GLU A 52 1.15 9.53 -3.28
N ARG A 53 1.41 8.59 -4.19
CA ARG A 53 0.67 7.32 -4.27
C ARG A 53 1.58 6.21 -3.77
N TYR A 54 1.04 5.35 -2.92
CA TYR A 54 1.74 4.22 -2.34
C TYR A 54 0.76 3.08 -2.10
N LEU A 55 1.30 1.87 -2.10
CA LEU A 55 0.60 0.64 -1.80
C LEU A 55 0.68 0.37 -0.31
N ARG A 56 -0.47 0.15 0.31
CA ARG A 56 -0.55 -0.25 1.72
C ARG A 56 -1.08 -1.67 1.83
N CYS A 57 -0.33 -2.55 2.46
CA CYS A 57 -0.84 -3.87 2.79
C CYS A 57 -1.85 -3.78 3.93
N ILE A 58 -3.06 -4.31 3.73
CA ILE A 58 -4.10 -4.34 4.77
C ILE A 58 -3.91 -5.47 5.78
N GLN A 59 -3.04 -6.44 5.48
CA GLN A 59 -2.76 -7.59 6.36
C GLN A 59 -1.65 -7.29 7.37
N CYS A 60 -0.47 -6.87 6.92
CA CYS A 60 0.66 -6.53 7.79
C CYS A 60 0.82 -5.02 8.05
N GLY A 61 0.12 -4.17 7.30
CA GLY A 61 0.19 -2.72 7.47
C GLY A 61 1.38 -2.04 6.77
N VAL A 62 2.26 -2.78 6.08
CA VAL A 62 3.41 -2.20 5.37
C VAL A 62 2.96 -1.23 4.29
N GLU A 63 3.63 -0.07 4.19
CA GLU A 63 3.39 0.97 3.19
C GLU A 63 4.63 1.09 2.31
N VAL A 64 4.46 0.94 1.00
CA VAL A 64 5.55 0.97 0.02
C VAL A 64 5.12 1.73 -1.23
N LEU A 65 6.06 2.31 -1.98
CA LEU A 65 5.73 3.04 -3.20
C LEU A 65 5.28 2.11 -4.34
N ASP A 66 5.90 0.93 -4.43
CA ASP A 66 5.69 -0.03 -5.52
C ASP A 66 5.71 -1.48 -5.01
N GLU A 67 5.10 -2.40 -5.78
CA GLU A 67 4.98 -3.83 -5.42
C GLU A 67 6.35 -4.50 -5.21
N GLU A 68 7.40 -4.02 -5.88
CA GLU A 68 8.78 -4.53 -5.75
C GLU A 68 9.45 -4.19 -4.41
N HIS A 69 8.94 -3.18 -3.72
CA HIS A 69 9.43 -2.79 -2.40
C HIS A 69 8.69 -3.53 -1.28
N LEU A 70 7.66 -4.32 -1.60
CA LEU A 70 7.03 -5.19 -0.62
C LEU A 70 8.01 -6.27 -0.17
N PRO A 71 8.04 -6.60 1.13
CA PRO A 71 8.79 -7.75 1.58
C PRO A 71 8.23 -9.03 0.93
N ASP A 72 9.08 -10.04 0.77
CA ASP A 72 8.67 -11.33 0.21
C ASP A 72 7.63 -12.03 1.09
N GLN A 73 7.72 -11.82 2.41
CA GLN A 73 6.85 -12.42 3.41
C GLN A 73 5.92 -11.38 4.04
N CYS A 74 4.62 -11.66 3.98
CA CYS A 74 3.63 -10.92 4.73
C CYS A 74 3.60 -11.40 6.18
N GLU A 75 4.46 -10.80 7.02
CA GLU A 75 4.42 -11.00 8.45
C GLU A 75 3.21 -10.27 9.05
N VAL A 76 2.07 -10.96 9.06
CA VAL A 76 0.89 -10.49 9.80
C VAL A 76 1.26 -10.48 11.27
N GLU A 77 1.63 -9.32 11.81
CA GLU A 77 1.78 -9.13 13.24
C GLU A 77 0.43 -9.44 13.89
N ARG A 78 0.30 -10.66 14.43
CA ARG A 78 -0.86 -11.09 15.19
C ARG A 78 -0.84 -10.37 16.53
N ARG A 79 -1.39 -9.15 16.56
CA ARG A 79 -1.60 -8.38 17.77
C ARG A 79 -2.95 -8.65 18.41
#